data_AF-A0A959L0G9-F1
#
_entry.id   AF-A0A959L0G9-F1
#
_cell.length_a   1.000
_cell.length_b   1.000
_cell.length_c   1.000
_cell.angle_alpha   90.00
_cell.angle_beta   90.00
_cell.angle_gamma   90.00
#
_symmetry.space_group_name_H-M   'P 1'
#
loop_
_entity.id
_entity.type
_entity.pdbx_description
1 polymer ?
#
loop_
_entity_poly.entity_id
_entity_poly.type
_entity_poly.pdbx_seq_one_letter_code
_entity_poly.pdbx_strand_id
1 'polypeptide(L)'
;YYYILLDFEKCEEHARKWVTLLEENPNMIDDDPDIYLRGLHYLLTSFYNQDKVDSFVDHIIKFEKFGKKYGETLNTTSEIIFFLYYYSALVYKHYLLGTFEEGLKLVPELEEKMNFYERNLDTHRILVFYYRIAWLHFGQGNYSESIDYLNKIINLKVGHLREDIQSYSRLLHLLAHFELRNFSLLEYLEKSVSRFFDKMKDRNKVQLEMLSFIRKQLRSSNVPDEKLLKATQKNLIKLANDPYEKRAFLYLNALDWIESKLQNKTLAQIIRERREPHSHEMEAENQDPD
;
A
#
# COMPACT_ATOMS: atom_id res chain seq x y z
N TYR A 1 15.81 -13.62 -1.39
CA TYR A 1 16.73 -12.95 -2.33
C TYR A 1 15.95 -12.13 -3.36
N TYR A 2 15.20 -12.75 -4.28
CA TYR A 2 14.49 -12.04 -5.36
C TYR A 2 13.49 -10.97 -4.89
N TYR A 3 12.82 -11.19 -3.74
CA TYR A 3 12.01 -10.16 -3.09
C TYR A 3 12.78 -8.85 -2.83
N ILE A 4 14.03 -8.94 -2.36
CA ILE A 4 14.86 -7.75 -2.06
C ILE A 4 15.24 -7.01 -3.35
N LEU A 5 15.44 -7.76 -4.45
CA LEU A 5 15.70 -7.20 -5.78
C LEU A 5 14.44 -6.69 -6.48
N LEU A 6 13.27 -6.87 -5.87
CA LEU A 6 11.97 -6.55 -6.46
C LEU A 6 11.78 -7.25 -7.82
N ASP A 7 12.29 -8.49 -7.93
CA ASP A 7 12.06 -9.43 -9.02
C ASP A 7 10.93 -10.36 -8.58
N PHE A 8 9.69 -9.89 -8.75
CA PHE A 8 8.50 -10.56 -8.20
C PHE A 8 8.13 -11.82 -8.97
N GLU A 9 8.50 -11.90 -10.26
CA GLU A 9 8.33 -13.10 -11.08
C GLU A 9 9.16 -14.27 -10.54
N LYS A 10 10.47 -14.07 -10.29
CA LYS A 10 11.28 -15.14 -9.68
C LYS A 10 10.91 -15.39 -8.24
N CYS A 11 10.54 -14.34 -7.49
CA CYS A 11 10.04 -14.50 -6.13
C CYS A 11 8.81 -15.43 -6.12
N GLU A 12 7.89 -15.26 -7.08
CA GLU A 12 6.73 -16.14 -7.25
C GLU A 12 7.16 -17.57 -7.58
N GLU A 13 8.01 -17.75 -8.59
CA GLU A 13 8.46 -19.08 -9.01
C GLU A 13 9.03 -19.89 -7.84
N HIS A 14 9.91 -19.29 -7.06
CA HIS A 14 10.53 -19.95 -5.91
C HIS A 14 9.55 -20.15 -4.75
N ALA A 15 8.68 -19.17 -4.47
CA ALA A 15 7.68 -19.31 -3.42
C ALA A 15 6.63 -20.38 -3.76
N ARG A 16 6.29 -20.57 -5.05
CA ARG A 16 5.39 -21.65 -5.49
C ARG A 16 6.02 -23.01 -5.21
N LYS A 17 7.28 -23.22 -5.61
CA LYS A 17 8.01 -24.47 -5.33
C LYS A 17 8.08 -24.77 -3.83
N TRP A 18 8.34 -23.75 -3.01
CA TRP A 18 8.36 -23.87 -1.55
C TRP A 18 7.00 -24.30 -0.99
N VAL A 19 5.92 -23.60 -1.36
CA VAL A 19 4.57 -23.91 -0.88
C VAL A 19 4.12 -25.29 -1.34
N THR A 20 4.36 -25.66 -2.61
CA THR A 20 4.03 -26.99 -3.13
C THR A 20 4.77 -28.09 -2.38
N LEU A 21 6.07 -27.93 -2.11
CA LEU A 21 6.84 -28.92 -1.35
C LEU A 21 6.26 -29.17 0.04
N LEU A 22 5.82 -28.12 0.73
CA LEU A 22 5.19 -28.24 2.05
C LEU A 22 3.78 -28.86 1.97
N GLU A 23 3.00 -28.51 0.95
CA GLU A 23 1.67 -29.08 0.73
C GLU A 23 1.74 -30.59 0.38
N GLU A 24 2.80 -31.02 -0.30
CA GLU A 24 3.10 -32.43 -0.58
C GLU A 24 3.64 -33.19 0.65
N ASN A 25 4.12 -32.47 1.68
CA ASN A 25 4.68 -33.05 2.91
C ASN A 25 4.03 -32.43 4.17
N PRO A 26 2.73 -32.72 4.46
CA PRO A 26 1.99 -32.03 5.52
C PRO A 26 2.60 -32.09 6.92
N ASN A 27 3.33 -33.16 7.25
CA ASN A 27 4.02 -33.29 8.53
C ASN A 27 4.99 -32.13 8.78
N MET A 28 5.61 -31.57 7.72
CA MET A 28 6.50 -30.41 7.87
C MET A 28 5.74 -29.13 8.24
N ILE A 29 4.47 -29.02 7.84
CA ILE A 29 3.58 -27.91 8.23
C ILE A 29 3.16 -28.09 9.69
N ASP A 30 2.90 -29.33 10.10
CA ASP A 30 2.55 -29.66 11.48
C ASP A 30 3.73 -29.37 12.44
N ASP A 31 4.97 -29.66 12.01
CA ASP A 31 6.19 -29.43 12.79
C ASP A 31 6.61 -27.94 12.85
N ASP A 32 6.52 -27.21 11.73
CA ASP A 32 6.84 -25.77 11.64
C ASP A 32 5.80 -25.03 10.77
N PRO A 33 4.67 -24.60 11.36
CA PRO A 33 3.66 -23.84 10.62
C PRO A 33 4.17 -22.51 10.06
N ASP A 34 5.19 -21.91 10.69
CA ASP A 34 5.71 -20.59 10.33
C ASP A 34 6.44 -20.64 8.98
N ILE A 35 7.03 -21.78 8.61
CA ILE A 35 7.65 -21.96 7.29
C ILE A 35 6.60 -21.90 6.18
N TYR A 36 5.42 -22.49 6.40
CA TYR A 36 4.33 -22.49 5.44
C TYR A 36 3.71 -21.09 5.30
N LEU A 37 3.45 -20.43 6.44
CA LEU A 37 2.91 -19.07 6.48
C LEU A 37 3.81 -18.06 5.74
N ARG A 38 5.14 -18.19 5.88
CA ARG A 38 6.10 -17.38 5.13
C ARG A 38 6.05 -17.64 3.62
N GLY A 39 5.96 -18.90 3.21
CA GLY A 39 5.82 -19.27 1.79
C GLY A 39 4.57 -18.63 1.17
N LEU A 40 3.42 -18.75 1.85
CA LEU A 40 2.18 -18.11 1.41
C LEU A 40 2.28 -16.58 1.37
N HIS A 41 2.93 -15.95 2.36
CA HIS A 41 3.14 -14.51 2.38
C HIS A 41 3.96 -14.02 1.18
N TYR A 42 5.02 -14.75 0.80
CA TYR A 42 5.81 -14.39 -0.39
C TYR A 42 5.02 -14.55 -1.69
N LEU A 43 4.17 -15.58 -1.81
CA LEU A 43 3.26 -15.71 -2.95
C LEU A 43 2.32 -14.52 -3.07
N LEU A 44 1.63 -14.17 -1.98
CA LEU A 44 0.71 -13.03 -1.97
C LEU A 44 1.44 -11.72 -2.28
N THR A 45 2.61 -11.51 -1.71
CA THR A 45 3.43 -10.33 -2.00
C THR A 45 3.81 -10.28 -3.47
N SER A 46 4.22 -11.40 -4.07
CA SER A 46 4.50 -11.48 -5.50
C SER A 46 3.28 -11.19 -6.36
N PHE A 47 2.10 -11.74 -6.03
CA PHE A 47 0.88 -11.50 -6.80
C PHE A 47 0.42 -10.06 -6.73
N TYR A 48 0.45 -9.46 -5.54
CA TYR A 48 0.09 -8.06 -5.32
C TYR A 48 0.94 -7.12 -6.20
N ASN A 49 2.25 -7.34 -6.22
CA ASN A 49 3.18 -6.47 -6.95
C ASN A 49 3.22 -6.72 -8.47
N GLN A 50 2.60 -7.81 -8.94
CA GLN A 50 2.41 -8.10 -10.36
C GLN A 50 0.98 -7.84 -10.81
N ASP A 51 0.13 -7.26 -9.96
CA ASP A 51 -1.30 -7.02 -10.19
C ASP A 51 -2.09 -8.30 -10.57
N LYS A 52 -1.62 -9.48 -10.12
CA LYS A 52 -2.26 -10.79 -10.34
C LYS A 52 -3.41 -11.01 -9.35
N VAL A 53 -4.48 -10.23 -9.50
CA VAL A 53 -5.57 -10.15 -8.50
C VAL A 53 -6.25 -11.49 -8.25
N ASP A 54 -6.65 -12.23 -9.29
CA ASP A 54 -7.38 -13.49 -9.11
C ASP A 54 -6.51 -14.50 -8.34
N SER A 55 -5.24 -14.61 -8.72
CA SER A 55 -4.27 -15.44 -7.99
C SER A 55 -4.10 -14.98 -6.54
N PHE A 56 -4.10 -13.67 -6.27
CA PHE A 56 -4.02 -13.12 -4.92
C PHE A 56 -5.23 -13.53 -4.07
N VAL A 57 -6.44 -13.36 -4.60
CA VAL A 57 -7.70 -13.70 -3.91
C VAL A 57 -7.80 -15.21 -3.67
N ASP A 58 -7.45 -16.03 -4.66
CA ASP A 58 -7.46 -17.50 -4.51
C ASP A 58 -6.48 -17.97 -3.43
N HIS A 59 -5.33 -17.30 -3.27
CA HIS A 59 -4.35 -17.69 -2.26
C HIS A 59 -4.69 -17.22 -0.85
N ILE A 60 -5.59 -16.23 -0.68
CA ILE A 60 -6.16 -15.92 0.64
C ILE A 60 -6.94 -17.12 1.19
N ILE A 61 -7.63 -17.86 0.33
CA ILE A 61 -8.38 -19.07 0.73
C ILE A 61 -7.44 -20.12 1.36
N LYS A 62 -6.15 -20.17 0.96
CA LYS A 62 -5.16 -21.05 1.59
C LYS A 62 -4.88 -20.64 3.04
N PHE A 63 -4.77 -19.34 3.34
CA PHE A 63 -4.66 -18.86 4.72
C PHE A 63 -5.91 -19.18 5.54
N GLU A 64 -7.10 -19.03 4.96
CA GLU A 64 -8.36 -19.37 5.65
C GLU A 64 -8.44 -20.87 5.99
N LYS A 65 -8.07 -21.74 5.04
CA LYS A 65 -7.98 -23.18 5.26
C LYS A 65 -6.94 -23.53 6.33
N PHE A 66 -5.78 -22.88 6.29
CA PHE A 66 -4.75 -23.04 7.31
C PHE A 66 -5.27 -22.64 8.70
N GLY A 67 -5.87 -21.46 8.83
CA GLY A 67 -6.42 -20.97 10.10
C GLY A 67 -7.50 -21.89 10.67
N LYS A 68 -8.39 -22.43 9.82
CA LYS A 68 -9.41 -23.42 10.25
C LYS A 68 -8.81 -24.75 10.72
N LYS A 69 -7.72 -25.21 10.10
CA LYS A 69 -7.09 -26.50 10.43
C LYS A 69 -6.18 -26.39 11.65
N TYR A 70 -5.38 -25.34 11.73
CA TYR A 70 -4.28 -25.23 12.67
C TYR A 70 -4.49 -24.20 13.77
N GLY A 71 -5.44 -23.26 13.63
CA GLY A 71 -5.57 -22.08 14.49
C GLY A 71 -5.56 -22.38 15.99
N GLU A 72 -6.28 -23.41 16.44
CA GLU A 72 -6.35 -23.79 17.87
C GLU A 72 -5.08 -24.45 18.40
N THR A 73 -4.19 -24.89 17.51
CA THR A 73 -2.95 -25.61 17.85
C THR A 73 -1.70 -24.73 17.73
N LEU A 74 -1.85 -23.50 17.22
CA LEU A 74 -0.73 -22.59 17.05
C LEU A 74 -0.21 -22.12 18.42
N ASN A 75 1.10 -22.06 18.54
CA ASN A 75 1.72 -21.32 19.64
C ASN A 75 1.59 -19.81 19.40
N THR A 76 1.82 -19.00 20.44
CA THR A 76 1.69 -17.53 20.36
C THR A 76 2.51 -16.89 19.24
N THR A 77 3.70 -17.39 18.94
CA THR A 77 4.53 -16.85 17.86
C THR A 77 3.88 -17.10 16.50
N SER A 78 3.42 -18.32 16.26
CA SER A 78 2.73 -18.72 15.03
C SER A 78 1.39 -18.01 14.86
N GLU A 79 0.64 -17.80 15.95
CA GLU A 79 -0.59 -16.99 15.94
C GLU A 79 -0.31 -15.55 15.50
N ILE A 80 0.76 -14.93 16.03
CA ILE A 80 1.16 -13.58 15.65
C ILE A 80 1.58 -13.55 14.18
N ILE A 81 2.37 -14.52 13.70
CA ILE A 81 2.78 -14.59 12.29
C ILE A 81 1.57 -14.74 11.37
N PHE A 82 0.64 -15.63 11.74
CA PHE A 82 -0.63 -15.79 11.03
C PHE A 82 -1.41 -14.48 10.98
N PHE A 83 -1.61 -13.83 12.13
CA PHE A 83 -2.27 -12.52 12.22
C PHE A 83 -1.61 -11.50 11.29
N LEU A 84 -0.29 -11.34 11.38
CA LEU A 84 0.44 -10.37 10.58
C LEU A 84 0.26 -10.61 9.08
N TYR A 85 0.37 -11.85 8.62
CA TYR A 85 0.29 -12.16 7.19
C TYR A 85 -1.15 -12.18 6.66
N TYR A 86 -2.06 -12.84 7.38
CA TYR A 86 -3.45 -12.97 6.95
C TYR A 86 -4.15 -11.61 6.92
N TYR A 87 -4.05 -10.80 7.99
CA TYR A 87 -4.72 -9.50 7.98
C TYR A 87 -4.06 -8.50 7.04
N SER A 88 -2.73 -8.58 6.82
CA SER A 88 -2.10 -7.80 5.75
C SER A 88 -2.69 -8.17 4.39
N ALA A 89 -2.89 -9.46 4.13
CA ALA A 89 -3.45 -9.95 2.89
C ALA A 89 -4.91 -9.51 2.69
N LEU A 90 -5.74 -9.58 3.73
CA LEU A 90 -7.12 -9.10 3.67
C LEU A 90 -7.19 -7.61 3.34
N VAL A 91 -6.35 -6.78 3.97
CA VAL A 91 -6.30 -5.35 3.66
C VAL A 91 -5.83 -5.11 2.22
N TYR A 92 -4.78 -5.81 1.78
CA TYR A 92 -4.29 -5.69 0.40
C TYR A 92 -5.30 -6.17 -0.65
N LYS A 93 -6.14 -7.16 -0.34
CA LYS A 93 -7.27 -7.55 -1.20
C LYS A 93 -8.20 -6.36 -1.44
N HIS A 94 -8.50 -5.57 -0.43
CA HIS A 94 -9.36 -4.39 -0.56
C HIS A 94 -8.69 -3.25 -1.33
N TYR A 95 -7.37 -3.08 -1.19
CA TYR A 95 -6.62 -2.11 -2.01
C TYR A 95 -6.65 -2.47 -3.47
N LEU A 96 -6.38 -3.74 -3.75
CA LEU A 96 -6.47 -4.30 -5.08
C LEU A 96 -7.88 -4.03 -5.58
N LEU A 97 -8.92 -4.59 -4.98
CA LEU A 97 -10.30 -4.53 -5.49
C LEU A 97 -10.96 -3.14 -5.47
N GLY A 98 -10.34 -2.12 -4.87
CA GLY A 98 -10.97 -0.81 -4.66
C GLY A 98 -12.22 -0.93 -3.77
N THR A 99 -12.25 -1.89 -2.84
CA THR A 99 -13.37 -2.17 -1.92
C THR A 99 -13.03 -1.65 -0.53
N PHE A 100 -12.69 -0.36 -0.47
CA PHE A 100 -12.20 0.29 0.76
C PHE A 100 -13.25 0.26 1.88
N GLU A 101 -14.52 0.50 1.56
CA GLU A 101 -15.63 0.41 2.50
C GLU A 101 -15.72 -0.97 3.18
N GLU A 102 -15.63 -2.05 2.40
CA GLU A 102 -15.60 -3.40 2.95
C GLU A 102 -14.35 -3.64 3.78
N GLY A 103 -13.19 -3.13 3.35
CA GLY A 103 -11.94 -3.24 4.09
C GLY A 103 -11.97 -2.53 5.44
N LEU A 104 -12.72 -1.42 5.57
CA LEU A 104 -12.90 -0.72 6.84
C LEU A 104 -13.64 -1.56 7.88
N LYS A 105 -14.43 -2.57 7.48
CA LYS A 105 -15.09 -3.50 8.41
C LYS A 105 -14.10 -4.37 9.18
N LEU A 106 -12.87 -4.52 8.69
CA LEU A 106 -11.79 -5.26 9.36
C LEU A 106 -11.12 -4.45 10.48
N VAL A 107 -11.26 -3.12 10.48
CA VAL A 107 -10.51 -2.22 11.37
C VAL A 107 -10.77 -2.49 12.86
N PRO A 108 -12.02 -2.70 13.34
CA PRO A 108 -12.25 -2.96 14.76
C PRO A 108 -11.52 -4.22 15.26
N GLU A 109 -11.61 -5.31 14.50
CA GLU A 109 -10.94 -6.58 14.83
C GLU A 109 -9.41 -6.46 14.73
N LEU A 110 -8.92 -5.74 13.72
CA LEU A 110 -7.50 -5.42 13.57
C LEU A 110 -6.96 -4.67 14.79
N GLU A 111 -7.65 -3.63 15.25
CA GLU A 111 -7.23 -2.86 16.43
C GLU A 111 -7.27 -3.70 17.71
N GLU A 112 -8.30 -4.53 17.88
CA GLU A 112 -8.39 -5.46 19.01
C GLU A 112 -7.18 -6.42 19.04
N LYS A 113 -6.87 -7.06 17.91
CA LYS A 113 -5.71 -7.98 17.82
C LYS A 113 -4.39 -7.25 17.97
N MET A 114 -4.24 -6.05 17.41
CA MET A 114 -3.02 -5.24 17.58
C MET A 114 -2.78 -4.90 19.06
N ASN A 115 -3.83 -4.54 19.79
CA ASN A 115 -3.74 -4.26 21.23
C ASN A 115 -3.45 -5.53 22.03
N PHE A 116 -4.11 -6.64 21.68
CA PHE A 116 -3.88 -7.93 22.32
C PHE A 116 -2.43 -8.40 22.19
N TYR A 117 -1.83 -8.27 21.00
CA TYR A 117 -0.45 -8.66 20.74
C TYR A 117 0.58 -7.54 20.96
N GLU A 118 0.20 -6.37 21.48
CA GLU A 118 1.06 -5.17 21.54
C GLU A 118 2.43 -5.45 22.17
N ARG A 119 2.47 -6.22 23.27
CA ARG A 119 3.71 -6.56 23.98
C ARG A 119 4.65 -7.48 23.19
N ASN A 120 4.11 -8.24 22.25
CA ASN A 120 4.84 -9.21 21.43
C ASN A 120 5.15 -8.67 20.02
N LEU A 121 4.50 -7.58 19.62
CA LEU A 121 4.72 -6.93 18.34
C LEU A 121 5.82 -5.87 18.46
N ASP A 122 6.76 -5.91 17.52
CA ASP A 122 7.67 -4.78 17.38
C ASP A 122 6.89 -3.54 16.92
N THR A 123 7.36 -2.37 17.37
CA THR A 123 6.72 -1.09 17.05
C THR A 123 6.59 -0.84 15.55
N HIS A 124 7.51 -1.35 14.72
CA HIS A 124 7.42 -1.12 13.28
C HIS A 124 6.20 -1.81 12.67
N ARG A 125 5.90 -3.05 13.06
CA ARG A 125 4.69 -3.76 12.61
C ARG A 125 3.41 -3.01 12.95
N ILE A 126 3.32 -2.44 14.16
CA ILE A 126 2.17 -1.62 14.59
C ILE A 126 2.01 -0.41 13.68
N LEU A 127 3.10 0.33 13.41
CA LEU A 127 3.08 1.49 12.53
C LEU A 127 2.66 1.13 11.10
N VAL A 128 3.10 -0.02 10.58
CA VAL A 128 2.71 -0.50 9.25
C VAL A 128 1.21 -0.76 9.18
N PHE A 129 0.59 -1.32 10.23
CA PHE A 129 -0.86 -1.45 10.28
C PHE A 129 -1.58 -0.12 10.38
N TYR A 130 -1.11 0.83 11.19
CA TYR A 130 -1.69 2.17 11.19
C TYR A 130 -1.62 2.85 9.83
N TYR A 131 -0.52 2.68 9.10
CA TYR A 131 -0.40 3.21 7.75
C TYR A 131 -1.42 2.58 6.80
N ARG A 132 -1.61 1.26 6.94
CA ARG A 132 -2.59 0.54 6.14
C ARG A 132 -4.03 0.98 6.43
N ILE A 133 -4.39 1.10 7.70
CA ILE A 133 -5.71 1.59 8.10
C ILE A 133 -5.92 3.02 7.60
N ALA A 134 -4.90 3.89 7.71
CA ALA A 134 -4.95 5.23 7.15
C ALA A 134 -5.21 5.23 5.63
N TRP A 135 -4.62 4.29 4.89
CA TRP A 135 -4.83 4.16 3.44
C TRP A 135 -6.23 3.61 3.11
N LEU A 136 -6.80 2.70 3.90
CA LEU A 136 -8.20 2.29 3.77
C LEU A 136 -9.15 3.50 3.89
N HIS A 137 -8.98 4.28 4.95
CA HIS A 137 -9.76 5.51 5.15
C HIS A 137 -9.54 6.51 4.01
N PHE A 138 -8.30 6.71 3.58
CA PHE A 138 -7.98 7.62 2.47
C PHE A 138 -8.67 7.19 1.16
N GLY A 139 -8.60 5.90 0.81
CA GLY A 139 -9.19 5.38 -0.41
C GLY A 139 -10.72 5.43 -0.44
N GLN A 140 -11.36 5.35 0.74
CA GLN A 140 -12.81 5.57 0.89
C GLN A 140 -13.21 7.06 0.84
N GLY A 141 -12.26 7.98 1.00
CA GLY A 141 -12.53 9.42 1.12
C GLY A 141 -12.76 9.91 2.56
N ASN A 142 -12.53 9.05 3.56
CA ASN A 142 -12.60 9.38 4.99
C ASN A 142 -11.29 10.04 5.45
N TYR A 143 -11.01 11.24 4.91
CA TYR A 143 -9.70 11.89 5.06
C TYR A 143 -9.37 12.31 6.49
N SER A 144 -10.37 12.67 7.31
CA SER A 144 -10.18 13.04 8.71
C SER A 144 -9.67 11.87 9.55
N GLU A 145 -10.32 10.71 9.43
CA GLU A 145 -9.92 9.49 10.11
C GLU A 145 -8.57 8.98 9.58
N SER A 146 -8.31 9.12 8.27
CA SER A 146 -6.98 8.85 7.71
C SER A 146 -5.90 9.67 8.42
N ILE A 147 -6.14 10.96 8.64
CA ILE A 147 -5.23 11.85 9.37
C ILE A 147 -5.01 11.36 10.81
N ASP A 148 -6.05 10.90 11.51
CA ASP A 148 -5.92 10.39 12.89
C ASP A 148 -4.95 9.20 12.97
N TYR A 149 -5.07 8.24 12.07
CA TYR A 149 -4.15 7.10 12.00
C TYR A 149 -2.73 7.51 11.57
N LEU A 150 -2.59 8.48 10.66
CA LEU A 150 -1.28 9.00 10.26
C LEU A 150 -0.59 9.72 11.42
N ASN A 151 -1.35 10.42 12.25
CA ASN A 151 -0.84 11.09 13.45
C ASN A 151 -0.31 10.09 14.48
N LYS A 152 -0.92 8.89 14.61
CA LYS A 152 -0.37 7.80 15.44
C LYS A 152 1.05 7.41 15.02
N ILE A 153 1.40 7.55 13.73
CA ILE A 153 2.74 7.29 13.20
C ILE A 153 3.64 8.51 13.35
N ILE A 154 3.19 9.67 12.88
CA ILE A 154 3.94 10.92 12.79
C ILE A 154 4.40 11.44 14.15
N ASN A 155 3.57 11.27 15.19
CA ASN A 155 3.84 11.76 16.54
C ASN A 155 4.72 10.81 17.35
N LEU A 156 4.90 9.57 16.87
CA LEU A 156 5.74 8.60 17.55
C LEU A 156 7.21 8.98 17.35
N LYS A 157 7.91 9.29 18.45
CA LYS A 157 9.36 9.54 18.44
C LYS A 157 10.09 8.21 18.27
N VAL A 158 10.35 7.83 17.02
CA VAL A 158 11.11 6.63 16.69
C VAL A 158 12.39 6.97 15.96
N GLY A 159 13.47 6.27 16.30
CA GLY A 159 14.80 6.49 15.74
C GLY A 159 14.90 6.24 14.23
N HIS A 160 16.10 6.47 13.68
CA HIS A 160 16.38 6.52 12.24
C HIS A 160 15.93 5.31 11.40
N LEU A 161 15.80 4.11 11.98
CA LEU A 161 15.46 2.88 11.24
C LEU A 161 14.03 2.90 10.63
N ARG A 162 13.23 3.94 10.86
CA ARG A 162 11.83 4.05 10.41
C ARG A 162 11.56 5.30 9.56
N GLU A 163 12.60 5.87 8.94
CA GLU A 163 12.47 7.07 8.09
C GLU A 163 11.51 6.86 6.91
N ASP A 164 11.50 5.68 6.28
CA ASP A 164 10.60 5.35 5.16
C ASP A 164 9.13 5.50 5.56
N ILE A 165 8.66 4.76 6.58
CA ILE A 165 7.25 4.81 6.97
C ILE A 165 6.83 6.21 7.45
N GLN A 166 7.73 6.92 8.14
CA GLN A 166 7.51 8.31 8.54
C GLN A 166 7.34 9.23 7.32
N SER A 167 8.18 9.07 6.31
CA SER A 167 8.15 9.89 5.10
C SER A 167 6.86 9.73 4.31
N TYR A 168 6.41 8.49 4.07
CA TYR A 168 5.17 8.23 3.34
C TYR A 168 3.93 8.55 4.16
N SER A 169 3.97 8.39 5.48
CA SER A 169 2.88 8.84 6.36
C SER A 169 2.71 10.35 6.28
N ARG A 170 3.82 11.11 6.29
CA ARG A 170 3.80 12.57 6.15
C ARG A 170 3.31 13.02 4.78
N LEU A 171 3.67 12.32 3.70
CA LEU A 171 3.15 12.62 2.36
C LEU A 171 1.65 12.35 2.27
N LEU A 172 1.20 11.18 2.73
CA LEU A 172 -0.22 10.86 2.74
C LEU A 172 -1.02 11.83 3.61
N HIS A 173 -0.44 12.30 4.71
CA HIS A 173 -1.03 13.33 5.56
C HIS A 173 -1.18 14.67 4.84
N LEU A 174 -0.19 15.09 4.04
CA LEU A 174 -0.34 16.26 3.16
C LEU A 174 -1.46 16.06 2.13
N LEU A 175 -1.54 14.89 1.51
CA LEU A 175 -2.60 14.58 0.54
C LEU A 175 -3.98 14.60 1.20
N ALA A 176 -4.15 14.02 2.39
CA ALA A 176 -5.44 14.03 3.10
C ALA A 176 -5.89 15.45 3.44
N HIS A 177 -4.99 16.32 3.89
CA HIS A 177 -5.29 17.73 4.13
C HIS A 177 -5.58 18.51 2.84
N PHE A 178 -4.91 18.16 1.74
CA PHE A 178 -5.21 18.72 0.42
C PHE A 178 -6.63 18.38 -0.02
N GLU A 179 -7.06 17.13 0.15
CA GLU A 179 -8.42 16.68 -0.16
C GLU A 179 -9.49 17.37 0.70
N LEU A 180 -9.20 17.59 1.99
CA LEU A 180 -10.06 18.37 2.89
C LEU A 180 -10.04 19.88 2.61
N ARG A 181 -9.22 20.36 1.67
CA ARG A 181 -9.05 21.79 1.35
C ARG A 181 -8.54 22.62 2.54
N ASN A 182 -7.78 22.01 3.44
CA ASN A 182 -7.16 22.68 4.60
C ASN A 182 -5.92 23.49 4.20
N PHE A 183 -6.01 24.33 3.17
CA PHE A 183 -4.85 24.96 2.52
C PHE A 183 -3.99 25.82 3.45
N SER A 184 -4.61 26.55 4.38
CA SER A 184 -3.88 27.35 5.38
C SER A 184 -2.99 26.47 6.25
N LEU A 185 -3.51 25.35 6.75
CA LEU A 185 -2.73 24.39 7.54
C LEU A 185 -1.69 23.66 6.66
N LEU A 186 -2.07 23.32 5.44
CA LEU A 186 -1.23 22.61 4.49
C LEU A 186 0.06 23.38 4.17
N GLU A 187 0.02 24.71 4.12
CA GLU A 187 1.21 25.54 3.91
C GLU A 187 2.25 25.39 5.05
N TYR A 188 1.78 25.27 6.29
CA TYR A 188 2.67 25.02 7.44
C TYR A 188 3.18 23.57 7.45
N LEU A 189 2.30 22.61 7.14
CA LEU A 189 2.65 21.19 7.10
C LEU A 189 3.68 20.90 6.00
N GLU A 190 3.53 21.47 4.80
CA GLU A 190 4.49 21.33 3.70
C GLU A 190 5.89 21.74 4.14
N LYS A 191 6.04 22.90 4.80
CA LYS A 191 7.32 23.37 5.34
C LYS A 191 7.89 22.41 6.39
N SER A 192 7.03 21.81 7.22
CA SER A 192 7.45 20.80 8.20
C SER A 192 7.95 19.53 7.52
N VAL A 193 7.24 19.03 6.51
CA VAL A 193 7.62 17.82 5.76
C VAL A 193 8.88 18.05 4.94
N SER A 194 9.04 19.21 4.30
CA SER A 194 10.27 19.55 3.58
C SER A 194 11.50 19.51 4.49
N ARG A 195 11.41 20.13 5.69
CA ARG A 195 12.51 20.07 6.67
C ARG A 195 12.80 18.66 7.19
N PHE A 196 11.80 17.79 7.22
CA PHE A 196 12.01 16.38 7.54
C PHE A 196 12.77 15.67 6.41
N PHE A 197 12.37 15.87 5.15
CA PHE A 197 13.04 15.30 3.97
C PHE A 197 14.46 15.82 3.78
N ASP A 198 14.77 17.05 4.21
CA ASP A 198 16.13 17.58 4.18
C ASP A 198 17.09 16.91 5.17
N LYS A 199 16.54 16.24 6.19
CA LYS A 199 17.32 15.49 7.19
C LYS A 199 17.40 13.99 6.88
N MET A 200 16.54 13.49 5.98
CA MET A 200 16.55 12.09 5.59
C MET A 200 17.79 11.78 4.76
N LYS A 201 18.41 10.63 5.03
CA LYS A 201 19.56 10.15 4.25
C LYS A 201 19.13 9.68 2.86
N ASP A 202 18.03 8.92 2.81
CA ASP A 202 17.59 8.18 1.64
C ASP A 202 16.21 8.66 1.15
N ARG A 203 16.11 9.94 0.77
CA ARG A 203 14.91 10.45 0.09
C ARG A 203 14.94 10.05 -1.39
N ASN A 204 13.79 9.65 -1.92
CA ASN A 204 13.67 9.21 -3.31
C ASN A 204 12.95 10.25 -4.18
N LYS A 205 13.05 10.09 -5.51
CA LYS A 205 12.51 11.07 -6.46
C LYS A 205 10.98 11.12 -6.45
N VAL A 206 10.30 10.00 -6.13
CA VAL A 206 8.83 9.97 -6.02
C VAL A 206 8.35 10.84 -4.87
N GLN A 207 8.99 10.76 -3.71
CA GLN A 207 8.70 11.62 -2.56
C GLN A 207 8.89 13.10 -2.90
N LEU A 208 9.99 13.43 -3.59
CA LEU A 208 10.29 14.80 -4.00
C LEU A 208 9.31 15.32 -5.05
N GLU A 209 8.89 14.49 -6.00
CA GLU A 209 7.91 14.84 -7.02
C GLU A 209 6.54 15.14 -6.39
N MET A 210 6.08 14.31 -5.45
CA MET A 210 4.82 14.54 -4.74
C MET A 210 4.86 15.78 -3.84
N LEU A 211 5.97 16.02 -3.13
CA LEU A 211 6.13 17.24 -2.34
C LEU A 211 6.19 18.49 -3.23
N SER A 212 6.88 18.40 -4.37
CA SER A 212 6.95 19.45 -5.39
C SER A 212 5.58 19.77 -5.97
N PHE A 213 4.77 18.75 -6.26
CA PHE A 213 3.38 18.90 -6.68
C PHE A 213 2.57 19.71 -5.66
N ILE A 214 2.56 19.30 -4.37
CA ILE A 214 1.81 20.02 -3.32
C ILE A 214 2.28 21.47 -3.20
N ARG A 215 3.58 21.72 -3.22
CA ARG A 215 4.14 23.07 -3.14
C ARG A 215 3.72 23.95 -4.31
N LYS A 216 3.74 23.43 -5.53
CA LYS A 216 3.33 24.18 -6.73
C LYS A 216 1.82 24.43 -6.72
N GLN A 217 1.05 23.43 -6.32
CA GLN A 217 -0.40 23.52 -6.24
C GLN A 217 -0.84 24.60 -5.25
N LEU A 218 -0.21 24.68 -4.07
CA LEU A 218 -0.45 25.75 -3.08
C LEU A 218 -0.18 27.16 -3.62
N ARG A 219 0.65 27.31 -4.67
CA ARG A 219 0.99 28.61 -5.27
C ARG A 219 0.11 29.00 -6.46
N SER A 220 -0.44 28.03 -7.18
CA SER A 220 -1.21 28.28 -8.41
C SER A 220 -2.66 28.61 -8.09
N SER A 221 -3.37 27.72 -7.37
CA SER A 221 -4.74 27.95 -6.90
C SER A 221 -5.19 26.85 -5.93
N ASN A 222 -6.35 27.06 -5.28
CA ASN A 222 -6.98 26.06 -4.42
C ASN A 222 -7.71 24.93 -5.20
N VAL A 223 -7.66 24.94 -6.53
CA VAL A 223 -8.22 23.88 -7.39
C VAL A 223 -7.07 23.17 -8.09
N PRO A 224 -7.04 21.81 -8.12
CA PRO A 224 -5.98 21.06 -8.80
C PRO A 224 -5.75 21.59 -10.22
N ASP A 225 -4.55 22.11 -10.48
CA ASP A 225 -4.19 22.58 -11.82
C ASP A 225 -3.99 21.35 -12.71
N GLU A 226 -4.87 21.18 -13.69
CA GLU A 226 -4.85 20.04 -14.61
C GLU A 226 -3.50 19.90 -15.33
N LYS A 227 -2.86 21.02 -15.69
CA LYS A 227 -1.53 21.00 -16.32
C LYS A 227 -0.48 20.50 -15.35
N LEU A 228 -0.57 20.90 -14.08
CA LEU A 228 0.32 20.43 -13.03
C LEU A 228 0.13 18.94 -12.76
N LEU A 229 -1.12 18.47 -12.64
CA LEU A 229 -1.46 17.05 -12.49
C LEU A 229 -0.90 16.21 -13.64
N LYS A 230 -1.13 16.61 -14.89
CA LYS A 230 -0.61 15.92 -16.09
C LYS A 230 0.93 15.89 -16.10
N ALA A 231 1.58 16.99 -15.72
CA ALA A 231 3.04 17.05 -15.64
C ALA A 231 3.58 16.10 -14.56
N THR A 232 2.98 16.08 -13.38
CA THR A 232 3.36 15.19 -12.27
C THR A 232 3.11 13.73 -12.63
N GLN A 233 1.97 13.40 -13.25
CA GLN A 233 1.69 12.06 -13.75
C GLN A 233 2.79 11.57 -14.70
N LYS A 234 3.14 12.38 -15.71
CA LYS A 234 4.20 12.05 -16.67
C LYS A 234 5.54 11.78 -15.98
N ASN A 235 5.87 12.52 -14.94
CA ASN A 235 7.09 12.30 -14.16
C ASN A 235 7.00 11.00 -13.35
N LEU A 236 5.89 10.75 -12.67
CA LEU A 236 5.68 9.51 -11.91
C LEU A 236 5.73 8.27 -12.80
N ILE A 237 5.16 8.29 -14.01
CA ILE A 237 5.24 7.17 -14.96
C ILE A 237 6.71 6.87 -15.33
N LYS A 238 7.53 7.90 -15.53
CA LYS A 238 8.97 7.71 -15.78
C LYS A 238 9.67 7.09 -14.57
N LEU A 239 9.35 7.56 -13.36
CA LEU A 239 9.91 7.04 -12.12
C LEU A 239 9.47 5.61 -11.82
N ALA A 240 8.25 5.22 -12.21
CA ALA A 240 7.78 3.84 -12.06
C ALA A 240 8.63 2.84 -12.87
N ASN A 241 9.23 3.29 -13.97
CA ASN A 241 10.14 2.50 -14.80
C ASN A 241 11.62 2.62 -14.38
N ASP A 242 11.96 3.46 -13.39
CA ASP A 242 13.32 3.60 -12.86
C ASP A 242 13.57 2.47 -11.82
N PRO A 243 14.57 1.58 -12.05
CA PRO A 243 14.85 0.45 -11.15
C PRO A 243 15.15 0.86 -9.69
N TYR A 244 15.60 2.08 -9.45
CA TYR A 244 15.92 2.60 -8.12
C TYR A 244 14.69 3.21 -7.42
N GLU A 245 13.68 3.63 -8.19
CA GLU A 245 12.52 4.39 -7.69
C GLU A 245 11.26 3.52 -7.61
N LYS A 246 11.21 2.40 -8.34
CA LYS A 246 10.06 1.48 -8.34
C LYS A 246 9.60 1.06 -6.94
N ARG A 247 10.53 0.98 -5.97
CA ARG A 247 10.22 0.64 -4.57
C ARG A 247 9.27 1.65 -3.91
N ALA A 248 9.30 2.91 -4.34
CA ALA A 248 8.48 3.96 -3.73
C ALA A 248 6.98 3.75 -3.97
N PHE A 249 6.62 3.19 -5.12
CA PHE A 249 5.24 2.88 -5.49
C PHE A 249 4.62 1.75 -4.65
N LEU A 250 5.44 0.98 -3.92
CA LEU A 250 4.96 0.00 -2.95
C LEU A 250 4.31 0.64 -1.72
N TYR A 251 4.68 1.88 -1.42
CA TYR A 251 4.22 2.58 -0.22
C TYR A 251 3.11 3.56 -0.52
N LEU A 252 3.18 4.29 -1.65
CA LEU A 252 2.19 5.29 -2.03
C LEU A 252 1.75 5.08 -3.49
N ASN A 253 0.46 4.80 -3.68
CA ASN A 253 -0.14 4.73 -5.00
C ASN A 253 -0.48 6.13 -5.53
N ALA A 254 0.56 6.90 -5.83
CA ALA A 254 0.44 8.28 -6.28
C ALA A 254 -0.16 8.40 -7.69
N LEU A 255 0.08 7.41 -8.56
CA LEU A 255 -0.44 7.40 -9.93
C LEU A 255 -1.97 7.34 -9.94
N ASP A 256 -2.56 6.42 -9.18
CA ASP A 256 -4.02 6.26 -9.14
C ASP A 256 -4.69 7.44 -8.47
N TRP A 257 -4.03 8.03 -7.48
CA TRP A 257 -4.51 9.27 -6.86
C TRP A 257 -4.53 10.43 -7.88
N ILE A 258 -3.46 10.66 -8.64
CA ILE A 258 -3.44 11.70 -9.67
C ILE A 258 -4.49 11.45 -10.75
N GLU A 259 -4.62 10.20 -11.20
CA GLU A 259 -5.63 9.81 -12.19
C GLU A 259 -7.05 10.10 -11.70
N SER A 260 -7.33 9.81 -10.42
CA SER A 260 -8.62 10.12 -9.80
C SER A 260 -8.96 11.61 -9.85
N LYS A 261 -7.96 12.48 -9.68
CA LYS A 261 -8.14 13.94 -9.79
C LYS A 261 -8.36 14.37 -11.24
N LEU A 262 -7.60 13.80 -12.20
CA LEU A 262 -7.73 14.12 -13.62
C LEU A 262 -9.09 13.71 -14.20
N GLN A 263 -9.62 12.55 -13.79
CA GLN A 263 -10.92 12.05 -14.24
C GLN A 263 -12.10 12.52 -13.39
N ASN A 264 -11.85 13.26 -12.30
CA ASN A 264 -12.87 13.63 -11.32
C ASN A 264 -13.67 12.42 -10.79
N LYS A 265 -12.96 11.34 -10.45
CA LYS A 265 -13.49 10.10 -9.90
C LYS A 265 -12.90 9.83 -8.52
N THR A 266 -13.55 8.95 -7.76
CA THR A 266 -12.96 8.43 -6.52
C THR A 266 -11.80 7.49 -6.82
N LEU A 267 -10.88 7.32 -5.87
CA LEU A 267 -9.79 6.36 -6.00
C LEU A 267 -10.33 4.92 -6.18
N ALA A 268 -11.40 4.58 -5.47
CA ALA A 268 -12.10 3.30 -5.62
C ALA A 268 -12.57 3.04 -7.06
N GLN A 269 -13.16 4.04 -7.71
CA GLN A 269 -13.62 3.94 -9.09
C GLN A 269 -12.46 3.71 -10.05
N ILE A 270 -11.39 4.50 -9.97
CA ILE A 270 -10.19 4.32 -10.82
C ILE A 270 -9.63 2.90 -10.72
N ILE A 271 -9.53 2.39 -9.49
CA ILE A 271 -9.02 1.04 -9.23
C ILE A 271 -9.95 -0.04 -9.81
N ARG A 272 -11.28 0.13 -9.68
CA ARG A 272 -12.27 -0.81 -10.24
C ARG A 272 -12.28 -0.81 -11.76
N GLU A 273 -12.28 0.37 -12.38
CA GLU A 273 -12.31 0.53 -13.83
C GLU A 273 -11.07 -0.06 -14.49
N ARG A 274 -9.88 0.05 -13.88
CA ARG A 274 -8.66 -0.60 -14.38
C ARG A 274 -8.78 -2.12 -14.48
N ARG A 275 -9.63 -2.73 -13.66
CA ARG A 275 -9.83 -4.19 -13.62
C ARG A 275 -10.90 -4.66 -14.58
N GLU A 276 -11.83 -3.78 -14.94
CA GLU A 276 -12.75 -4.08 -16.01
C GLU A 276 -11.90 -4.23 -17.28
N PRO A 277 -11.95 -5.39 -17.96
CA PRO A 277 -11.24 -5.56 -19.22
C PRO A 277 -11.74 -4.45 -20.14
N HIS A 278 -10.86 -3.49 -20.47
CA HIS A 278 -11.24 -2.34 -21.26
C HIS A 278 -11.74 -2.83 -22.62
N SER A 279 -13.05 -2.78 -22.83
CA SER A 279 -13.70 -2.68 -24.13
C SER A 279 -13.45 -1.29 -24.73
N HIS A 280 -12.18 -0.89 -24.80
CA HIS A 280 -11.69 0.31 -25.46
C HIS A 280 -10.35 -0.03 -26.13
N GLU A 281 -10.46 -0.80 -27.21
CA GLU A 281 -9.84 -0.41 -28.46
C GLU A 281 -10.27 1.05 -28.73
N MET A 282 -9.52 2.02 -28.22
CA MET A 282 -9.52 3.36 -28.80
C MET A 282 -8.78 3.24 -30.11
N GLU A 283 -9.53 3.12 -31.20
CA GLU A 283 -9.43 4.01 -32.36
C GLU A 283 -8.04 4.64 -32.55
N ALA A 284 -7.04 3.80 -32.79
CA ALA A 284 -5.94 4.16 -33.65
C ALA A 284 -6.42 3.88 -35.07
N GLU A 285 -6.28 4.88 -35.95
CA GLU A 285 -6.59 4.84 -37.38
C GLU A 285 -8.05 5.13 -37.78
N ASN A 286 -8.58 6.26 -37.32
CA ASN A 286 -9.52 7.05 -38.12
C ASN A 286 -9.04 8.51 -38.14
N GLN A 287 -7.94 8.76 -38.87
CA GLN A 287 -7.54 10.06 -39.41
C GLN A 287 -6.32 9.85 -40.32
N ASP A 288 -6.57 9.49 -41.57
CA ASP A 288 -5.80 9.99 -42.71
C ASP A 288 -6.81 10.43 -43.77
N PRO A 289 -7.05 11.75 -43.90
CA PRO A 289 -7.47 12.34 -45.15
C PRO A 289 -6.30 13.12 -45.77
N ASP A 290 -6.14 12.89 -47.08
CA ASP A 290 -5.25 13.51 -48.08
C ASP A 290 -3.84 12.92 -48.28
#